data_AF-A0A971MRQ8-F1
#
_entry.id   AF-A0A971MRQ8-F1
#
_cell.length_a   1.000
_cell.length_b   1.000
_cell.length_c   1.000
_cell.angle_alpha   90.00
_cell.angle_beta   90.00
_cell.angle_gamma   90.00
#
_symmetry.space_group_name_H-M   'P 1'
#
loop_
_entity.id
_entity.type
_entity.pdbx_description
1 polymer ?
#
loop_
_entity_poly.entity_id
_entity_poly.type
_entity_poly.pdbx_seq_one_letter_code
_entity_poly.pdbx_strand_id
1 'polypeptide(L)'
;VFRWALPLGLVVVLIISLTIYYLDYKKNLNSGIPPLNAAADFYQTMERVDFQTIETTAPDSLTNDFKLAARRRLEMITALLSQPIFEVERMQVTAETEKRATVEADLIWWEWSAGSWERRLVRERLCFRKQKNKWRLLKRSELSEY
;
A
#
# COMPACT_ATOMS: atom_id res chain seq x y z
N VAL A 1 -48.00 -24.04 30.43
CA VAL A 1 -47.23 -22.85 29.98
C VAL A 1 -45.76 -23.18 29.59
N PHE A 2 -45.22 -24.36 29.90
CA PHE A 2 -43.78 -24.68 29.75
C PHE A 2 -43.42 -25.61 28.56
N ARG A 3 -43.79 -25.29 27.31
CA ARG A 3 -43.38 -26.10 26.11
C ARG A 3 -42.39 -25.41 25.16
N TRP A 4 -42.09 -24.13 25.37
CA TRP A 4 -41.21 -23.35 24.48
C TRP A 4 -39.88 -22.91 25.12
N ALA A 5 -39.64 -23.20 26.41
CA ALA A 5 -38.45 -22.73 27.13
C ALA A 5 -37.14 -23.40 26.66
N LEU A 6 -37.20 -24.66 26.22
CA LEU A 6 -36.04 -25.42 25.74
C LEU A 6 -35.46 -24.93 24.39
N PRO A 7 -36.24 -24.72 23.33
CA PRO A 7 -35.70 -24.20 22.07
C PRO A 7 -35.22 -22.74 22.19
N LEU A 8 -35.83 -21.94 23.06
CA LEU A 8 -35.42 -20.55 23.32
C LEU A 8 -34.02 -20.47 23.97
N GLY A 9 -33.70 -21.36 24.91
CA GLY A 9 -32.38 -21.38 25.55
C GLY A 9 -31.25 -21.71 24.55
N LEU A 10 -31.49 -22.62 23.62
CA LEU A 10 -30.50 -23.06 22.63
C LEU A 10 -30.21 -21.95 21.59
N VAL A 11 -31.25 -21.21 21.19
CA VAL A 11 -31.12 -20.04 20.31
C VAL A 11 -30.30 -18.94 20.98
N VAL A 12 -30.52 -18.66 22.27
CA VAL A 12 -29.75 -17.65 23.00
C VAL A 12 -28.27 -18.01 23.10
N VAL A 13 -27.93 -19.27 23.36
CA VAL A 13 -26.52 -19.73 23.41
C VAL A 13 -25.84 -19.62 22.04
N LEU A 14 -26.56 -19.96 20.96
CA LEU A 14 -26.05 -19.80 19.60
C LEU A 14 -25.79 -18.34 19.26
N ILE A 15 -26.71 -17.43 19.60
CA ILE A 15 -26.54 -15.99 19.36
C ILE A 15 -25.32 -15.47 20.13
N ILE A 16 -25.18 -15.81 21.42
CA ILE A 16 -24.04 -15.37 22.24
C ILE A 16 -22.72 -15.89 21.67
N SER A 17 -22.66 -17.17 21.29
CA SER A 17 -21.46 -17.77 20.69
C SER A 17 -21.09 -17.12 19.37
N LEU A 18 -22.08 -16.83 18.51
CA LEU A 18 -21.87 -16.13 17.25
C LEU A 18 -21.39 -14.68 17.47
N THR A 19 -21.89 -14.02 18.52
CA THR A 19 -21.50 -12.65 18.88
C THR A 19 -20.07 -12.60 19.39
N ILE A 20 -19.67 -13.56 20.23
CA ILE A 20 -18.29 -13.70 20.73
C ILE A 20 -17.34 -14.00 19.56
N TYR A 21 -17.72 -14.93 18.67
CA TYR A 21 -16.94 -15.25 17.47
C TYR A 21 -16.79 -14.03 16.54
N TYR A 22 -17.87 -13.27 16.31
CA TYR A 22 -17.84 -12.07 15.49
C TYR A 22 -16.98 -10.96 16.13
N LEU A 23 -17.02 -10.81 17.46
CA LEU A 23 -16.19 -9.86 18.19
C LEU A 23 -14.70 -10.25 18.14
N ASP A 24 -14.38 -11.53 18.27
CA ASP A 24 -13.01 -12.02 18.19
C ASP A 24 -12.45 -11.94 16.75
N TYR A 25 -13.27 -12.28 15.75
CA TYR A 25 -12.95 -12.06 14.34
C TYR A 25 -12.66 -10.58 14.05
N LYS A 26 -13.50 -9.66 14.56
CA LYS A 26 -13.30 -8.20 14.42
C LYS A 26 -12.07 -7.71 15.20
N LYS A 27 -11.70 -8.36 16.30
CA LYS A 27 -10.50 -8.03 17.09
C LYS A 27 -9.22 -8.47 16.36
N ASN A 28 -9.23 -9.66 15.74
CA ASN A 28 -8.11 -10.16 14.93
C ASN A 28 -7.96 -9.42 13.59
N LEU A 29 -9.06 -8.99 12.96
CA LEU A 29 -9.02 -8.06 11.81
C LEU A 29 -8.47 -6.67 12.20
N ASN A 30 -8.53 -6.33 13.50
CA ASN A 30 -7.95 -5.14 14.11
C ASN A 30 -6.57 -5.42 14.75
N SER A 31 -5.85 -6.46 14.35
CA SER A 31 -4.40 -6.46 14.53
C SER A 31 -3.80 -5.55 13.45
N GLY A 32 -3.52 -4.30 13.83
CA GLY A 32 -3.07 -3.28 12.88
C GLY A 32 -1.86 -3.75 12.10
N ILE A 33 -1.89 -3.56 10.77
CA ILE A 33 -0.77 -3.84 9.85
C ILE A 33 0.50 -3.27 10.50
N PRO A 34 1.55 -4.07 10.75
CA PRO A 34 2.79 -3.59 11.34
C PRO A 34 3.33 -2.35 10.60
N PRO A 35 4.00 -1.41 11.28
CA PRO A 35 4.49 -0.18 10.64
C PRO A 35 5.41 -0.46 9.45
N LEU A 36 6.17 -1.55 9.50
CA LEU A 36 7.00 -2.04 8.40
C LEU A 36 6.16 -2.40 7.16
N ASN A 37 5.06 -3.14 7.35
CA ASN A 37 4.15 -3.52 6.27
C ASN A 37 3.40 -2.30 5.71
N ALA A 38 3.09 -1.30 6.55
CA ALA A 38 2.49 -0.04 6.09
C ALA A 38 3.47 0.83 5.28
N ALA A 39 4.77 0.81 5.62
CA ALA A 39 5.81 1.44 4.82
C ALA A 39 6.00 0.72 3.48
N ALA A 40 6.01 -0.62 3.48
CA ALA A 40 6.06 -1.42 2.26
C ALA A 40 4.85 -1.15 1.34
N ASP A 41 3.63 -1.06 1.90
CA ASP A 41 2.41 -0.75 1.14
C ASP A 41 2.44 0.68 0.54
N PHE A 42 3.00 1.65 1.26
CA PHE A 42 3.21 3.00 0.73
C PHE A 42 4.14 3.00 -0.49
N TYR A 43 5.27 2.30 -0.39
CA TYR A 43 6.21 2.17 -1.50
C TYR A 43 5.60 1.41 -2.69
N GLN A 44 4.94 0.28 -2.45
CA GLN A 44 4.22 -0.45 -3.51
C GLN A 44 3.13 0.38 -4.19
N THR A 45 2.49 1.31 -3.47
CA THR A 45 1.50 2.22 -4.05
C THR A 45 2.16 3.28 -4.95
N MET A 46 3.37 3.75 -4.60
CA MET A 46 4.13 4.66 -5.45
C MET A 46 4.61 4.00 -6.75
N GLU A 47 4.82 2.68 -6.75
CA GLU A 47 5.27 1.91 -7.93
C GLU A 47 4.13 1.51 -8.89
N ARG A 48 2.85 1.60 -8.49
CA ARG A 48 1.74 1.05 -9.29
C ARG A 48 1.21 2.06 -10.32
N VAL A 49 1.22 1.65 -11.58
CA VAL A 49 0.48 2.30 -12.68
C VAL A 49 -0.91 1.66 -12.81
N ASP A 50 -1.99 2.44 -12.69
CA ASP A 50 -3.37 1.99 -12.91
C ASP A 50 -3.81 2.35 -14.34
N PHE A 51 -4.16 1.32 -15.13
CA PHE A 51 -4.48 1.43 -16.57
C PHE A 51 -5.96 1.17 -16.88
N GLN A 52 -6.83 1.05 -15.88
CA GLN A 52 -8.25 0.81 -16.14
C GLN A 52 -8.95 2.09 -16.61
N THR A 53 -8.99 2.27 -17.94
CA THR A 53 -10.20 2.59 -18.75
C THR A 53 -9.77 3.20 -20.07
N ILE A 54 -9.58 2.41 -21.14
CA ILE A 54 -9.75 2.92 -22.50
C ILE A 54 -10.30 1.78 -23.38
N GLU A 55 -11.61 1.60 -23.33
CA GLU A 55 -12.35 0.93 -24.40
C GLU A 55 -12.13 1.70 -25.70
N THR A 56 -11.85 1.02 -26.81
CA THR A 56 -12.16 1.60 -28.11
C THR A 56 -12.51 0.51 -29.10
N THR A 57 -13.78 0.61 -29.51
CA THR A 57 -14.57 -0.26 -30.35
C THR A 57 -14.18 -0.09 -31.83
N ALA A 58 -13.62 -1.16 -32.42
CA ALA A 58 -13.70 -1.55 -33.84
C ALA A 58 -13.24 -0.56 -34.95
N PRO A 59 -13.25 -0.95 -36.24
CA PRO A 59 -12.05 -1.23 -37.03
C PRO A 59 -11.75 -0.13 -38.06
N ASP A 60 -10.47 0.24 -38.26
CA ASP A 60 -9.92 0.50 -39.61
C ASP A 60 -8.42 0.86 -39.60
N SER A 61 -7.70 0.10 -40.42
CA SER A 61 -6.27 0.13 -40.80
C SER A 61 -5.25 -0.37 -39.76
N LEU A 62 -4.53 -1.43 -40.16
CA LEU A 62 -3.32 -1.94 -39.52
C LEU A 62 -2.32 -0.81 -39.16
N THR A 63 -2.28 0.24 -39.98
CA THR A 63 -1.45 1.43 -39.80
C THR A 63 -1.85 2.26 -38.59
N ASN A 64 -3.15 2.35 -38.28
CA ASN A 64 -3.63 2.98 -37.05
C ASN A 64 -3.28 2.13 -35.84
N ASP A 65 -3.31 0.80 -35.95
CA ASP A 65 -2.87 -0.10 -34.88
C ASP A 65 -1.37 0.06 -34.61
N PHE A 66 -0.53 0.18 -35.64
CA PHE A 66 0.90 0.45 -35.46
C PHE A 66 1.17 1.84 -34.84
N LYS A 67 0.47 2.88 -35.29
CA LYS A 67 0.59 4.23 -34.70
C LYS A 67 0.12 4.26 -33.25
N LEU A 68 -0.98 3.58 -32.95
CA LEU A 68 -1.53 3.46 -31.61
C LEU A 68 -0.59 2.64 -30.71
N ALA A 69 -0.05 1.54 -31.20
CA ALA A 69 0.94 0.73 -30.48
C ALA A 69 2.25 1.49 -30.23
N ALA A 70 2.74 2.26 -31.21
CA ALA A 70 3.91 3.11 -31.05
C ALA A 70 3.66 4.22 -30.02
N ARG A 71 2.49 4.87 -30.07
CA ARG A 71 2.08 5.86 -29.07
C ARG A 71 1.95 5.25 -27.68
N ARG A 72 1.32 4.07 -27.55
CA ARG A 72 1.21 3.33 -26.29
C ARG A 72 2.57 2.94 -25.72
N ARG A 73 3.51 2.49 -26.57
CA ARG A 73 4.89 2.18 -26.13
C ARG A 73 5.60 3.43 -25.65
N LEU A 74 5.43 4.55 -26.35
CA LEU A 74 6.05 5.81 -25.98
C LEU A 74 5.44 6.33 -24.67
N GLU A 75 4.13 6.28 -24.51
CA GLU A 75 3.42 6.61 -23.26
C GLU A 75 3.84 5.67 -22.11
N MET A 76 4.00 4.36 -22.34
CA MET A 76 4.52 3.42 -21.36
C MET A 76 5.96 3.72 -20.97
N ILE A 77 6.85 3.95 -21.94
CA ILE A 77 8.26 4.26 -21.69
C ILE A 77 8.34 5.58 -20.93
N THR A 78 7.57 6.58 -21.33
CA THR A 78 7.55 7.88 -20.65
C THR A 78 6.95 7.77 -19.25
N ALA A 79 5.94 6.93 -19.03
CA ALA A 79 5.37 6.68 -17.71
C ALA A 79 6.38 5.94 -16.80
N LEU A 80 7.12 4.96 -17.34
CA LEU A 80 8.18 4.25 -16.61
C LEU A 80 9.40 5.14 -16.33
N LEU A 81 9.75 6.03 -17.25
CA LEU A 81 10.87 6.97 -17.08
C LEU A 81 10.50 8.21 -16.24
N SER A 82 9.22 8.56 -16.15
CA SER A 82 8.75 9.72 -15.37
C SER A 82 8.45 9.40 -13.91
N GLN A 83 8.44 8.11 -13.54
CA GLN A 83 8.35 7.70 -12.15
C GLN A 83 9.75 7.36 -11.60
N PRO A 84 10.12 7.89 -10.43
CA PRO A 84 11.35 7.47 -9.78
C PRO A 84 11.22 6.01 -9.37
N ILE A 85 12.12 5.17 -9.85
CA ILE A 85 12.27 3.80 -9.38
C ILE A 85 13.10 3.90 -8.10
N PHE A 86 12.61 3.34 -7.00
CA PHE A 86 13.39 3.28 -5.77
C PHE A 86 13.57 1.84 -5.33
N GLU A 87 14.74 1.52 -4.82
CA GLU A 87 15.04 0.23 -4.20
C GLU A 87 15.21 0.44 -2.70
N VAL A 88 14.55 -0.37 -1.88
CA VAL A 88 14.73 -0.34 -0.43
C VAL A 88 15.89 -1.27 -0.07
N GLU A 89 17.05 -0.71 0.25
CA GLU A 89 18.21 -1.50 0.70
C GLU A 89 18.01 -2.01 2.12
N ARG A 90 17.56 -1.12 3.00
CA ARG A 90 17.37 -1.42 4.42
C ARG A 90 16.19 -0.63 4.96
N MET A 91 15.43 -1.27 5.84
CA MET A 91 14.39 -0.59 6.62
C MET A 91 14.48 -1.05 8.07
N GLN A 92 14.45 -0.10 9.00
CA GLN A 92 14.53 -0.38 10.42
C GLN A 92 13.57 0.49 11.22
N VAL A 93 12.90 -0.11 12.21
CA VAL A 93 12.13 0.65 13.19
C VAL A 93 13.09 1.16 14.25
N THR A 94 13.25 2.48 14.35
CA THR A 94 14.18 3.11 15.31
C THR A 94 13.51 3.51 16.62
N ALA A 95 12.20 3.72 16.59
CA ALA A 95 11.40 3.94 17.79
C ALA A 95 9.97 3.44 17.56
N GLU A 96 9.41 2.73 18.54
CA GLU A 96 8.00 2.30 18.50
C GLU A 96 7.37 2.45 19.88
N THR A 97 6.15 2.99 19.88
CA THR A 97 5.26 3.12 21.03
C THR A 97 3.87 2.68 20.59
N GLU A 98 2.92 2.54 21.51
CA GLU A 98 1.54 2.16 21.14
C GLU A 98 0.86 3.11 20.14
N LYS A 99 1.30 4.38 20.06
CA LYS A 99 0.64 5.43 19.26
C LYS A 99 1.53 6.03 18.17
N ARG A 100 2.85 5.83 18.21
CA ARG A 100 3.82 6.43 17.29
C ARG A 100 4.91 5.43 16.95
N ALA A 101 5.37 5.47 15.70
CA ALA A 101 6.52 4.71 15.25
C ALA A 101 7.41 5.60 14.37
N THR A 102 8.71 5.38 14.42
CA THR A 102 9.70 6.00 13.54
C THR A 102 10.45 4.89 12.84
N VAL A 103 10.50 5.00 11.52
CA VAL A 103 11.19 4.08 10.63
C VAL A 103 12.27 4.86 9.92
N GLU A 104 13.45 4.30 9.84
CA GLU A 104 14.51 4.78 8.96
C GLU A 104 14.67 3.80 7.81
N ALA A 105 14.78 4.34 6.60
CA ALA A 105 14.92 3.56 5.38
C ALA A 105 16.11 4.08 4.58
N ASP A 106 16.97 3.16 4.14
CA ASP A 106 18.04 3.42 3.20
C ASP A 106 17.51 3.04 1.81
N LEU A 107 17.45 4.02 0.91
CA LEU A 107 16.83 3.92 -0.40
C LEU A 107 17.86 4.21 -1.50
N ILE A 108 17.79 3.47 -2.59
CA ILE A 108 18.46 3.81 -3.85
C ILE A 108 17.40 4.40 -4.77
N TRP A 109 17.51 5.68 -5.08
CA TRP A 109 16.68 6.36 -6.07
C TRP A 109 17.34 6.27 -7.44
N TRP A 110 16.59 5.79 -8.42
CA TRP A 110 16.92 5.84 -9.82
C TRP A 110 16.01 6.84 -10.50
N GLU A 111 16.60 7.90 -11.02
CA GLU A 111 15.88 8.94 -11.76
C GLU A 111 16.47 9.03 -13.16
N TRP A 112 15.61 9.09 -14.18
CA TRP A 112 16.06 9.35 -15.54
C TRP A 112 16.17 10.86 -15.73
N SER A 113 17.40 11.39 -15.64
CA SER A 113 17.70 12.80 -15.83
C SER A 113 18.81 12.95 -16.87
N ALA A 114 18.81 14.06 -17.60
CA ALA A 114 19.86 14.39 -18.59
C ALA A 114 20.20 13.29 -19.65
N GLY A 115 19.27 12.35 -19.92
CA GLY A 115 19.47 11.27 -20.90
C GLY A 115 20.15 10.02 -20.37
N SER A 116 20.27 9.87 -19.04
CA SER A 116 20.78 8.66 -18.38
C SER A 116 20.05 8.37 -17.08
N TRP A 117 20.14 7.13 -16.59
CA TRP A 117 19.74 6.80 -15.22
C TRP A 117 20.78 7.32 -14.23
N GLU A 118 20.37 8.20 -13.34
CA GLU A 118 21.17 8.66 -12.21
C GLU A 118 20.79 7.90 -10.95
N ARG A 119 21.80 7.40 -10.24
CA ARG A 119 21.66 6.68 -8.96
C ARG A 119 21.92 7.66 -7.81
N ARG A 120 20.98 7.79 -6.90
CA ARG A 120 21.11 8.58 -5.68
C ARG A 120 20.79 7.75 -4.45
N LEU A 121 21.73 7.67 -3.51
CA LEU A 121 21.47 7.08 -2.20
C LEU A 121 20.80 8.10 -1.30
N VAL A 122 19.68 7.71 -0.70
CA VAL A 122 18.85 8.58 0.14
C VAL A 122 18.51 7.83 1.42
N ARG A 123 18.87 8.41 2.56
CA ARG A 123 18.39 7.93 3.86
C ARG A 123 17.19 8.75 4.27
N GLU A 124 16.08 8.09 4.58
CA GLU A 124 14.83 8.74 4.97
C GLU A 124 14.39 8.34 6.37
N ARG A 125 13.78 9.29 7.06
CA ARG A 125 13.05 9.06 8.31
C ARG A 125 11.56 9.26 8.08
N LEU A 126 10.80 8.20 8.36
CA LEU A 126 9.34 8.15 8.28
C LEU A 126 8.76 8.10 9.70
N CYS A 127 7.94 9.08 10.06
CA CYS A 127 7.24 9.13 11.33
C CYS A 127 5.77 8.78 11.13
N PHE A 128 5.28 7.79 11.86
CA PHE A 128 3.92 7.31 11.81
C PHE A 128 3.17 7.60 13.12
N ARG A 129 1.85 7.74 13.01
CA ARG A 129 0.94 7.73 14.17
C ARG A 129 -0.16 6.71 13.95
N LYS A 130 -0.43 5.92 14.99
CA LYS A 130 -1.55 5.00 15.01
C LYS A 130 -2.83 5.80 15.16
N GLN A 131 -3.67 5.78 14.12
CA GLN A 131 -5.02 6.34 14.16
C GLN A 131 -6.01 5.19 14.09
N LYS A 132 -6.82 5.04 15.15
CA LYS A 132 -7.62 3.84 15.41
C LYS A 132 -6.70 2.61 15.44
N ASN A 133 -6.65 1.88 14.34
CA ASN A 133 -5.88 0.67 14.20
C ASN A 133 -5.03 0.61 12.92
N LYS A 134 -4.80 1.77 12.28
CA LYS A 134 -3.93 1.89 11.11
C LYS A 134 -2.82 2.86 11.43
N TRP A 135 -1.59 2.52 11.03
CA TRP A 135 -0.49 3.47 11.03
C TRP A 135 -0.67 4.44 9.87
N ARG A 136 -0.59 5.73 10.14
CA ARG A 136 -0.62 6.78 9.12
C ARG A 136 0.68 7.55 9.15
N LEU A 137 1.26 7.77 7.98
CA LEU A 137 2.44 8.62 7.82
C LEU A 137 2.07 10.05 8.25
N LEU A 138 2.86 10.60 9.17
CA LEU A 138 2.74 11.98 9.61
C LEU A 138 3.79 12.88 8.97
N LYS A 139 5.02 12.39 8.89
CA LYS A 139 6.15 13.17 8.43
C LYS A 139 7.15 12.26 7.72
N ARG A 140 7.67 12.76 6.62
CA ARG A 140 8.82 12.22 5.89
C ARG A 140 9.90 13.29 5.90
N SER A 141 11.14 12.89 6.12
CA SER A 141 12.30 13.79 6.03
C SER A 141 13.50 13.01 5.54
N GLU A 142 14.17 13.54 4.53
CA GLU A 142 15.50 13.09 4.12
C GLU A 142 16.50 13.44 5.22
N LEU A 143 17.37 12.49 5.55
CA LEU A 143 18.49 12.67 6.46
C LEU A 143 19.71 12.93 5.59
N SER A 144 20.08 14.19 5.35
CA SER A 144 21.34 14.49 4.69
C SER A 144 22.48 14.20 5.67
N GLU A 145 23.42 13.33 5.28
CA GLU A 145 24.72 13.27 5.93
C GLU A 145 25.45 14.59 5.59
N TYR A 146 25.63 15.44 6.59
CA TYR A 146 26.47 16.65 6.51
C TYR A 146 27.93 16.29 6.64
#